data_AF-A0A0G0MAD0-F1
#
_entry.id   AF-A0A0G0MAD0-F1
#
_cell.length_a   1.000
_cell.length_b   1.000
_cell.length_c   1.000
_cell.angle_alpha   90.00
_cell.angle_beta   90.00
_cell.angle_gamma   90.00
#
_symmetry.space_group_name_H-M   'P 1'
#
loop_
_entity.id
_entity.type
_entity.pdbx_description
1 polymer ?
#
loop_
_entity_poly.entity_id
_entity_poly.type
_entity_poly.pdbx_seq_one_letter_code
_entity_poly.pdbx_strand_id
1 'polypeptide(L)'
;MANIVSLAATDIWTEHQYQQHALGQKGETADGRIFRYAKMGEAITIGYLTQSPAIDTATITMAVTSAAVVGAKSITFTHGATTSAANEYAEGFLSVSYGTGIGQTLKVASHLAYTSAQTGAVVNLEDPLLVALDTTSKIDLAHNPWNGVLMDTSAVTQPTGVALRSFTSGYFGWLQTKGVVGLFSDATIAAGYTFISDGSVSGGIDVISNDIQQVKVGEAIQAGAQNYAHQVYLRID
;
A
#
# COMPACT_ATOMS: atom_id res chain seq x y z
N MET A 1 -21.95 2.74 -1.16
CA MET A 1 -21.39 1.76 -2.10
C MET A 1 -20.02 2.26 -2.51
N ALA A 2 -18.94 1.51 -2.27
CA ALA A 2 -17.62 1.90 -2.79
C ALA A 2 -17.74 2.00 -4.33
N ASN A 3 -17.21 3.06 -4.91
CA ASN A 3 -17.27 3.31 -6.35
C ASN A 3 -16.31 2.32 -7.05
N ILE A 4 -16.81 1.14 -7.41
CA ILE A 4 -16.04 0.10 -8.10
C ILE A 4 -15.99 0.48 -9.59
N VAL A 5 -14.78 0.57 -10.14
CA VAL A 5 -14.56 0.81 -11.57
C VAL A 5 -14.79 -0.48 -12.34
N SER A 6 -15.61 -0.46 -13.39
CA SER A 6 -15.67 -1.59 -14.32
C SER A 6 -14.43 -1.58 -15.20
N LEU A 7 -13.64 -2.65 -15.14
CA LEU A 7 -12.39 -2.78 -15.89
C LEU A 7 -12.62 -3.59 -17.17
N ALA A 8 -12.15 -3.06 -18.29
CA ALA A 8 -12.04 -3.81 -19.53
C ALA A 8 -10.88 -4.82 -19.44
N ALA A 9 -10.93 -5.85 -20.29
CA ALA A 9 -9.89 -6.88 -20.32
C ALA A 9 -8.49 -6.32 -20.64
N THR A 10 -8.38 -5.15 -21.27
CA THR A 10 -7.10 -4.48 -21.57
C THR A 10 -6.54 -3.68 -20.41
N ASP A 11 -7.41 -3.17 -19.52
CA ASP A 11 -7.00 -2.25 -18.45
C ASP A 11 -6.09 -2.95 -17.44
N ILE A 12 -6.34 -4.24 -17.20
CA ILE A 12 -5.55 -5.09 -16.28
C ILE A 12 -4.13 -5.39 -16.80
N TRP A 13 -3.84 -5.15 -18.08
CA TRP A 13 -2.51 -5.35 -18.68
C TRP A 13 -1.81 -4.04 -19.05
N THR A 14 -2.42 -2.90 -18.70
CA THR A 14 -1.86 -1.58 -19.01
C THR A 14 -1.11 -1.03 -17.80
N GLU A 15 0.02 -0.36 -18.05
CA GLU A 15 0.64 0.52 -17.05
C GLU A 15 0.60 1.96 -17.51
N HIS A 16 0.64 2.86 -16.54
CA HIS A 16 0.63 4.29 -16.78
C HIS A 16 1.84 4.94 -16.12
N GLN A 17 2.49 5.84 -16.83
CA GLN A 17 3.52 6.70 -16.24
C GLN A 17 2.92 7.73 -15.26
N TYR A 18 1.67 8.10 -15.48
CA TYR A 18 0.92 9.05 -14.65
C TYR A 18 -0.32 8.39 -14.08
N GLN A 19 -0.65 8.74 -12.84
CA GLN A 19 -1.80 8.22 -12.12
C GLN A 19 -3.12 8.49 -12.86
N GLN A 20 -3.92 7.43 -13.10
CA GLN A 20 -5.24 7.53 -13.74
C GLN A 20 -6.40 7.36 -12.75
N HIS A 21 -6.14 6.73 -11.60
CA HIS A 21 -7.13 6.33 -10.60
C HIS A 21 -6.58 6.57 -9.19
N ALA A 22 -7.46 6.74 -8.21
CA ALA A 22 -7.06 6.89 -6.81
C ALA A 22 -6.32 5.64 -6.31
N LEU A 23 -5.29 5.82 -5.49
CA LEU A 23 -4.53 4.67 -4.95
C LEU A 23 -5.41 3.83 -4.02
N GLY A 24 -5.43 2.52 -4.27
CA GLY A 24 -6.31 1.57 -3.60
C GLY A 24 -7.74 1.53 -4.16
N GLN A 25 -8.06 2.28 -5.23
CA GLN A 25 -9.36 2.21 -5.89
C GLN A 25 -9.66 0.76 -6.32
N LYS A 26 -10.89 0.30 -6.08
CA LYS A 26 -11.33 -1.04 -6.47
C LYS A 26 -11.80 -1.04 -7.93
N GLY A 27 -11.35 -2.03 -8.69
CA GLY A 27 -11.81 -2.31 -10.05
C GLY A 27 -12.29 -3.75 -10.17
N GLU A 28 -13.29 -4.00 -11.00
CA GLU A 28 -13.87 -5.33 -11.22
C GLU A 28 -13.99 -5.63 -12.70
N THR A 29 -13.54 -6.81 -13.11
CA THR A 29 -13.67 -7.31 -14.48
C THR A 29 -14.97 -8.10 -14.67
N ALA A 30 -15.41 -8.26 -15.93
CA ALA A 30 -16.66 -8.97 -16.24
C ALA A 30 -16.71 -10.45 -15.78
N ASP A 31 -15.56 -11.06 -15.53
CA ASP A 31 -15.41 -12.42 -14.97
C ASP A 31 -15.39 -12.45 -13.43
N GLY A 32 -15.60 -11.31 -12.76
CA GLY A 32 -15.74 -11.20 -11.30
C GLY A 32 -14.43 -11.13 -10.51
N ARG A 33 -13.27 -10.97 -11.18
CA ARG A 33 -12.00 -10.70 -10.49
C ARG A 33 -11.94 -9.25 -10.01
N ILE A 34 -11.35 -9.04 -8.82
CA ILE A 34 -11.22 -7.71 -8.22
C ILE A 34 -9.75 -7.29 -8.20
N PHE A 35 -9.54 -6.01 -8.47
CA PHE A 35 -8.25 -5.35 -8.55
C PHE A 35 -8.19 -4.11 -7.66
N ARG A 36 -6.98 -3.74 -7.25
CA ARG A 36 -6.66 -2.46 -6.59
C ARG A 36 -5.68 -1.68 -7.46
N TYR A 37 -5.92 -0.39 -7.68
CA TYR A 37 -4.98 0.47 -8.40
C TYR A 37 -3.81 0.87 -7.49
N ALA A 38 -2.58 0.75 -7.98
CA ALA A 38 -1.37 0.94 -7.20
C ALA A 38 -0.26 1.65 -7.98
N LYS A 39 0.66 2.26 -7.24
CA LYS A 39 1.95 2.75 -7.74
C LYS A 39 3.04 1.77 -7.35
N MET A 40 3.90 1.41 -8.29
CA MET A 40 5.02 0.50 -8.05
C MET A 40 6.22 1.26 -7.47
N GLY A 41 6.73 0.80 -6.32
CA GLY A 41 7.96 1.31 -5.71
C GLY A 41 9.22 0.78 -6.39
N GLU A 42 9.13 -0.39 -7.00
CA GLU A 42 10.21 -1.06 -7.72
C GLU A 42 9.72 -1.71 -9.02
N ALA A 43 10.62 -2.36 -9.76
CA ALA A 43 10.21 -3.18 -10.89
C ALA A 43 9.53 -4.46 -10.38
N ILE A 44 8.30 -4.72 -10.81
CA ILE A 44 7.51 -5.87 -10.35
C ILE A 44 7.48 -6.93 -11.45
N THR A 45 7.64 -8.20 -11.08
CA THR A 45 7.57 -9.34 -12.00
C THR A 45 6.13 -9.85 -12.10
N ILE A 46 5.69 -10.20 -13.32
CA ILE A 46 4.38 -10.83 -13.55
C ILE A 46 4.24 -12.13 -12.73
N GLY A 47 3.07 -12.31 -12.10
CA GLY A 47 2.73 -13.53 -11.34
C GLY A 47 3.32 -13.58 -9.94
N TYR A 48 3.91 -12.49 -9.44
CA TYR A 48 4.47 -12.38 -8.10
C TYR A 48 3.52 -11.61 -7.18
N LEU A 49 3.52 -12.00 -5.90
CA LEU A 49 2.80 -11.29 -4.84
C LEU A 49 3.51 -9.97 -4.53
N THR A 50 2.73 -8.92 -4.31
CA THR A 50 3.24 -7.62 -3.84
C THR A 50 2.78 -7.33 -2.42
N GLN A 51 3.54 -6.50 -1.72
CA GLN A 51 3.26 -6.00 -0.38
C GLN A 51 3.21 -4.46 -0.35
N SER A 52 2.71 -3.91 0.75
CA SER A 52 2.78 -2.47 1.05
C SER A 52 4.24 -2.03 1.18
N PRO A 53 4.57 -0.74 0.94
CA PRO A 53 5.90 -0.22 1.24
C PRO A 53 6.29 -0.49 2.70
N ALA A 54 7.60 -0.52 2.95
CA ALA A 54 8.13 -0.66 4.30
C ALA A 54 7.62 0.49 5.19
N ILE A 55 7.29 0.17 6.45
CA ILE A 55 6.84 1.18 7.42
C ILE A 55 8.04 2.02 7.84
N ASP A 56 8.00 3.32 7.59
CA ASP A 56 8.97 4.25 8.15
C ASP A 56 8.66 4.53 9.63
N THR A 57 9.56 4.11 10.51
CA THR A 57 9.43 4.34 11.96
C THR A 57 9.83 5.74 12.39
N ALA A 58 10.42 6.55 11.49
CA ALA A 58 10.80 7.93 11.76
C ALA A 58 9.65 8.93 11.56
N THR A 59 8.49 8.50 11.02
CA THR A 59 7.34 9.39 10.77
C THR A 59 6.27 9.38 11.86
N ILE A 60 6.68 9.09 13.10
CA ILE A 60 5.81 9.10 14.28
C ILE A 60 6.17 10.25 15.22
N THR A 61 5.16 10.79 15.90
CA THR A 61 5.28 11.82 16.94
C THR A 61 6.06 13.07 16.52
N MET A 62 5.95 13.44 15.24
CA MET A 62 6.62 14.61 14.65
C MET A 62 5.99 15.90 15.19
N ALA A 63 6.82 16.83 15.63
CA ALA A 63 6.34 18.06 16.28
C ALA A 63 5.80 19.08 15.28
N VAL A 64 4.61 19.62 15.55
CA VAL A 64 4.07 20.78 14.81
C VAL A 64 4.92 22.02 15.12
N THR A 65 5.36 22.74 14.09
CA THR A 65 6.27 23.89 14.25
C THR A 65 5.56 25.24 14.21
N SER A 66 4.31 25.26 13.71
CA SER A 66 3.48 26.47 13.65
C SER A 66 2.03 26.13 13.94
N ALA A 67 1.35 26.96 14.73
CA ALA A 67 -0.07 26.77 15.00
C ALA A 67 -0.89 26.74 13.71
N ALA A 68 -1.85 25.82 13.64
CA ALA A 68 -2.77 25.67 12.52
C ALA A 68 -4.21 25.82 13.04
N VAL A 69 -4.95 26.77 12.47
CA VAL A 69 -6.32 27.07 12.91
C VAL A 69 -7.33 26.05 12.37
N VAL A 70 -8.51 25.99 12.98
CA VAL A 70 -9.66 25.26 12.43
C VAL A 70 -9.90 25.71 10.98
N GLY A 71 -10.17 24.76 10.09
CA GLY A 71 -10.34 25.03 8.66
C GLY A 71 -9.05 25.00 7.84
N ALA A 72 -7.87 25.01 8.47
CA ALA A 72 -6.61 24.94 7.75
C ALA A 72 -6.45 23.59 7.04
N LYS A 73 -5.85 23.62 5.84
CA LYS A 73 -5.56 22.46 4.99
C LYS A 73 -4.06 22.20 4.81
N SER A 74 -3.24 22.77 5.69
CA SER A 74 -1.80 22.60 5.68
C SER A 74 -1.28 22.62 7.10
N ILE A 75 -0.35 21.72 7.41
CA ILE A 75 0.32 21.65 8.70
C ILE A 75 1.82 21.77 8.46
N THR A 76 2.48 22.61 9.26
CA THR A 76 3.94 22.71 9.27
C THR A 76 4.50 21.95 10.47
N PHE A 77 5.53 21.12 10.26
CA PHE A 77 6.10 20.24 11.27
C PHE A 77 7.61 20.03 11.07
N THR A 78 8.24 19.35 12.02
CA THR A 78 9.61 18.84 11.87
C THR A 78 9.55 17.38 11.44
N HIS A 79 10.05 17.07 10.25
CA HIS A 79 10.10 15.72 9.71
C HIS A 79 11.10 14.82 10.47
N GLY A 80 10.89 13.51 10.37
CA GLY A 80 11.76 12.50 10.95
C GLY A 80 13.18 12.50 10.39
N ALA A 81 14.06 11.68 10.96
CA ALA A 81 15.46 11.55 10.55
C ALA A 81 15.65 10.75 9.23
N THR A 82 14.66 10.74 8.34
CA THR A 82 14.65 10.06 7.05
C THR A 82 14.38 11.04 5.91
N THR A 83 14.67 10.64 4.67
CA THR A 83 14.25 11.41 3.48
C THR A 83 12.98 10.81 2.92
N SER A 84 12.06 11.64 2.45
CA SER A 84 10.88 11.18 1.72
C SER A 84 10.83 11.79 0.33
N ALA A 85 10.47 10.98 -0.66
CA ALA A 85 10.19 11.45 -1.99
C ALA A 85 8.93 12.35 -2.00
N ALA A 86 8.78 13.17 -3.04
CA ALA A 86 7.58 13.97 -3.20
C ALA A 86 6.34 13.06 -3.31
N ASN A 87 5.27 13.41 -2.58
CA ASN A 87 4.00 12.69 -2.54
C ASN A 87 4.08 11.19 -2.15
N GLU A 88 5.09 10.82 -1.36
CA GLU A 88 5.22 9.47 -0.80
C GLU A 88 4.08 9.13 0.19
N TYR A 89 3.52 10.13 0.87
CA TYR A 89 2.38 9.99 1.78
C TYR A 89 1.04 10.46 1.18
N ALA A 90 1.02 10.86 -0.11
CA ALA A 90 -0.22 11.29 -0.76
C ALA A 90 -1.24 10.15 -0.82
N GLU A 91 -2.52 10.49 -0.66
CA GLU A 91 -3.65 9.55 -0.50
C GLU A 91 -3.53 8.58 0.69
N GLY A 92 -2.55 8.79 1.57
CA GLY A 92 -2.45 8.18 2.89
C GLY A 92 -3.15 9.06 3.95
N PHE A 93 -2.72 8.90 5.20
CA PHE A 93 -3.34 9.59 6.33
C PHE A 93 -2.30 10.26 7.23
N LEU A 94 -2.69 11.42 7.75
CA LEU A 94 -2.06 12.06 8.89
C LEU A 94 -2.96 11.87 10.10
N SER A 95 -2.39 11.47 11.23
CA SER A 95 -3.10 11.46 12.51
C SER A 95 -2.41 12.38 13.51
N VAL A 96 -3.19 13.00 14.40
CA VAL A 96 -2.64 13.77 15.52
C VAL A 96 -2.47 12.84 16.71
N SER A 97 -1.22 12.57 17.10
CA SER A 97 -0.87 11.59 18.13
C SER A 97 -0.73 12.19 19.53
N TYR A 98 -0.58 13.51 19.65
CA TYR A 98 -0.46 14.19 20.95
C TYR A 98 -0.90 15.65 20.88
N GLY A 99 -1.25 16.22 22.04
CA GLY A 99 -1.52 17.66 22.22
C GLY A 99 -2.95 18.06 21.83
N THR A 100 -3.11 19.29 21.36
CA THR A 100 -4.41 19.78 20.87
C THR A 100 -4.77 19.05 19.58
N GLY A 101 -6.04 18.68 19.45
CA GLY A 101 -6.55 17.99 18.26
C GLY A 101 -6.21 16.50 18.16
N ILE A 102 -5.74 15.85 19.23
CA ILE A 102 -5.45 14.42 19.29
C ILE A 102 -6.60 13.55 18.76
N GLY A 103 -6.26 12.51 18.00
CA GLY A 103 -7.21 11.56 17.42
C GLY A 103 -7.83 11.99 16.09
N GLN A 104 -7.64 13.24 15.65
CA GLN A 104 -8.00 13.64 14.30
C GLN A 104 -7.17 12.84 13.28
N THR A 105 -7.85 12.28 12.27
CA THR A 105 -7.23 11.58 11.15
C THR A 105 -7.70 12.22 9.86
N LEU A 106 -6.76 12.69 9.04
CA LEU A 106 -7.03 13.55 7.89
C LEU A 106 -6.32 12.97 6.66
N LYS A 107 -6.98 13.01 5.50
CA LYS A 107 -6.39 12.50 4.28
C LYS A 107 -5.33 13.47 3.75
N VAL A 108 -4.17 12.93 3.40
CA VAL A 108 -3.05 13.71 2.86
C VAL A 108 -3.27 13.93 1.36
N ALA A 109 -3.29 15.20 0.96
CA ALA A 109 -3.41 15.59 -0.44
C ALA A 109 -2.06 15.53 -1.17
N SER A 110 -1.04 16.17 -0.60
CA SER A 110 0.28 16.27 -1.23
C SER A 110 1.34 16.78 -0.26
N HIS A 111 2.60 16.59 -0.64
CA HIS A 111 3.74 17.26 -0.03
C HIS A 111 4.93 17.30 -0.99
N LEU A 112 5.84 18.25 -0.77
CA LEU A 112 7.15 18.25 -1.42
C LEU A 112 8.04 17.16 -0.84
N ALA A 113 9.15 16.84 -1.53
CA ALA A 113 10.16 15.96 -0.96
C ALA A 113 10.68 16.56 0.35
N TYR A 114 10.92 15.69 1.34
CA TYR A 114 11.47 16.07 2.64
C TYR A 114 12.92 15.61 2.76
N THR A 115 13.75 16.45 3.37
CA THR A 115 15.09 16.07 3.80
C THR A 115 15.07 15.54 5.23
N SER A 116 16.10 14.77 5.58
CA SER A 116 16.28 14.25 6.95
C SER A 116 16.26 15.39 7.98
N ALA A 117 15.47 15.21 9.04
CA ALA A 117 15.27 16.15 10.14
C ALA A 117 14.84 17.55 9.71
N GLN A 118 14.11 17.68 8.59
CA GLN A 118 13.68 18.97 8.06
C GLN A 118 12.69 19.67 9.01
N THR A 119 13.11 20.77 9.62
CA THR A 119 12.20 21.72 10.28
C THR A 119 11.45 22.53 9.24
N GLY A 120 10.15 22.77 9.45
CA GLY A 120 9.35 23.56 8.52
C GLY A 120 8.82 22.74 7.33
N ALA A 121 8.81 21.41 7.42
CA ALA A 121 8.15 20.55 6.45
C ALA A 121 6.64 20.85 6.41
N VAL A 122 6.04 20.87 5.23
CA VAL A 122 4.62 21.17 5.04
C VAL A 122 3.92 19.99 4.38
N VAL A 123 2.85 19.52 5.02
CA VAL A 123 1.92 18.55 4.46
C VAL A 123 0.59 19.25 4.13
N ASN A 124 0.08 19.02 2.92
CA ASN A 124 -1.22 19.52 2.48
C ASN A 124 -2.27 18.43 2.68
N LEU A 125 -3.46 18.83 3.13
CA LEU A 125 -4.57 17.95 3.48
C LEU A 125 -5.73 18.13 2.50
N GLU A 126 -6.46 17.05 2.22
CA GLU A 126 -7.72 17.14 1.47
C GLU A 126 -8.82 17.71 2.37
N ASP A 127 -8.88 17.20 3.60
CA ASP A 127 -9.85 17.57 4.63
C ASP A 127 -9.32 18.73 5.49
N PRO A 128 -10.17 19.70 5.85
CA PRO A 128 -9.80 20.76 6.77
C PRO A 128 -9.66 20.26 8.22
N LEU A 129 -8.79 20.89 9.00
CA LEU A 129 -8.70 20.66 10.44
C LEU A 129 -10.02 20.99 11.13
N LEU A 130 -10.53 20.08 11.97
CA LEU A 130 -11.73 20.28 12.78
C LEU A 130 -11.40 20.91 14.13
N VAL A 131 -10.23 20.59 14.67
CA VAL A 131 -9.67 21.17 15.90
C VAL A 131 -8.31 21.76 15.57
N ALA A 132 -8.08 23.00 16.01
CA ALA A 132 -6.81 23.69 15.83
C ALA A 132 -5.66 22.93 16.50
N LEU A 133 -4.47 23.05 15.92
CA LEU A 133 -3.23 22.52 16.45
C LEU A 133 -2.34 23.67 16.91
N ASP A 134 -1.57 23.43 17.96
CA ASP A 134 -0.50 24.32 18.43
C ASP A 134 0.85 23.62 18.36
N THR A 135 1.91 24.27 18.82
CA THR A 135 3.28 23.73 18.80
C THR A 135 3.52 22.63 19.83
N THR A 136 2.55 22.33 20.70
CA THR A 136 2.59 21.15 21.57
C THR A 136 2.03 19.90 20.87
N SER A 137 1.27 20.07 19.78
CA SER A 137 0.73 18.97 19.02
C SER A 137 1.82 18.16 18.30
N LYS A 138 1.58 16.85 18.19
CA LYS A 138 2.43 15.95 17.42
C LYS A 138 1.59 15.15 16.44
N ILE A 139 2.19 14.81 15.30
CA ILE A 139 1.54 14.11 14.19
C ILE A 139 2.30 12.84 13.80
N ASP A 140 1.55 11.89 13.27
CA ASP A 140 2.09 10.69 12.62
C ASP A 140 1.67 10.72 11.14
N LEU A 141 2.53 10.24 10.25
CA LEU A 141 2.23 10.05 8.83
C LEU A 141 2.24 8.57 8.47
N ALA A 142 1.19 8.12 7.79
CA ALA A 142 1.03 6.77 7.29
C ALA A 142 0.86 6.76 5.76
N HIS A 143 1.57 5.84 5.10
CA HIS A 143 1.40 5.63 3.66
C HIS A 143 0.03 5.06 3.32
N ASN A 144 -0.41 5.33 2.09
CA ASN A 144 -1.40 4.47 1.46
C ASN A 144 -0.73 3.11 1.15
N PRO A 145 -1.32 1.95 1.54
CA PRO A 145 -0.71 0.65 1.27
C PRO A 145 -0.40 0.37 -0.20
N TRP A 146 -1.12 1.03 -1.13
CA TRP A 146 -0.93 0.90 -2.57
C TRP A 146 -0.05 2.00 -3.19
N ASN A 147 0.60 2.86 -2.40
CA ASN A 147 1.56 3.86 -2.87
C ASN A 147 3.00 3.38 -2.69
N GLY A 148 3.64 2.91 -3.76
CA GLY A 148 5.01 2.40 -3.69
C GLY A 148 5.07 0.93 -3.28
N VAL A 149 4.20 0.10 -3.85
CA VAL A 149 4.19 -1.35 -3.58
C VAL A 149 5.49 -2.00 -4.02
N LEU A 150 5.91 -3.02 -3.29
CA LEU A 150 7.13 -3.79 -3.55
C LEU A 150 6.75 -5.26 -3.79
N MET A 151 7.60 -6.04 -4.43
CA MET A 151 7.47 -7.50 -4.37
C MET A 151 7.51 -7.93 -2.91
N ASP A 152 6.63 -8.86 -2.56
CA ASP A 152 6.56 -9.36 -1.19
C ASP A 152 7.92 -9.90 -0.76
N THR A 153 8.37 -9.63 0.45
CA THR A 153 9.64 -10.17 0.98
C THR A 153 9.52 -10.56 2.44
N SER A 154 8.32 -10.42 3.01
CA SER A 154 8.11 -10.45 4.45
C SER A 154 6.69 -10.94 4.73
N ALA A 155 6.59 -12.00 5.53
CA ALA A 155 5.31 -12.60 5.85
C ALA A 155 4.39 -11.73 6.73
N VAL A 156 4.88 -10.58 7.24
CA VAL A 156 4.16 -9.69 8.18
C VAL A 156 3.66 -8.39 7.56
N THR A 157 4.10 -8.06 6.35
CA THR A 157 3.72 -6.84 5.63
C THR A 157 2.42 -7.06 4.87
N GLN A 158 1.61 -6.02 4.72
CA GLN A 158 0.27 -6.16 4.14
C GLN A 158 0.38 -6.55 2.66
N PRO A 159 -0.15 -7.71 2.22
CA PRO A 159 -0.21 -8.06 0.80
C PRO A 159 -1.10 -7.07 0.04
N THR A 160 -0.66 -6.61 -1.14
CA THR A 160 -1.34 -5.57 -1.93
C THR A 160 -1.92 -6.07 -3.24
N GLY A 161 -1.62 -7.32 -3.62
CA GLY A 161 -2.19 -8.02 -4.77
C GLY A 161 -1.14 -8.79 -5.56
N VAL A 162 -1.56 -9.34 -6.69
CA VAL A 162 -0.69 -10.05 -7.64
C VAL A 162 -0.59 -9.27 -8.94
N ALA A 163 0.63 -9.13 -9.45
CA ALA A 163 0.87 -8.45 -10.70
C ALA A 163 0.48 -9.33 -11.91
N LEU A 164 -0.46 -8.85 -12.72
CA LEU A 164 -0.82 -9.51 -13.98
C LEU A 164 0.13 -9.15 -15.13
N ARG A 165 1.08 -8.24 -14.93
CA ARG A 165 2.12 -7.90 -15.90
C ARG A 165 3.39 -7.52 -15.17
N SER A 166 4.51 -7.51 -15.88
CA SER A 166 5.72 -6.90 -15.34
C SER A 166 5.57 -5.39 -15.39
N PHE A 167 5.85 -4.70 -14.28
CA PHE A 167 5.73 -3.25 -14.17
C PHE A 167 7.09 -2.58 -14.07
N THR A 168 7.17 -1.36 -14.62
CA THR A 168 8.32 -0.47 -14.43
C THR A 168 8.24 0.21 -13.07
N SER A 169 9.38 0.41 -12.39
CA SER A 169 9.43 1.19 -11.14
C SER A 169 8.88 2.59 -11.35
N GLY A 170 8.06 3.06 -10.41
CA GLY A 170 7.40 4.36 -10.43
C GLY A 170 6.14 4.45 -11.30
N TYR A 171 5.81 3.40 -12.06
CA TYR A 171 4.59 3.35 -12.87
C TYR A 171 3.39 2.89 -12.04
N PHE A 172 2.20 3.02 -12.62
CA PHE A 172 0.93 2.71 -11.99
C PHE A 172 0.19 1.62 -12.75
N GLY A 173 -0.64 0.85 -12.04
CA GLY A 173 -1.50 -0.14 -12.67
C GLY A 173 -2.37 -0.91 -11.67
N TRP A 174 -3.06 -1.93 -12.18
CA TRP A 174 -4.00 -2.74 -11.43
C TRP A 174 -3.35 -4.03 -10.91
N LEU A 175 -3.47 -4.28 -9.61
CA LEU A 175 -3.03 -5.51 -8.95
C LEU A 175 -4.25 -6.36 -8.58
N GLN A 176 -4.24 -7.65 -8.92
CA GLN A 176 -5.37 -8.53 -8.62
C GLN A 176 -5.38 -8.86 -7.13
N THR A 177 -6.51 -8.64 -6.45
CA THR A 177 -6.66 -8.94 -5.01
C THR A 177 -7.71 -10.00 -4.72
N LYS A 178 -8.58 -10.30 -5.69
CA LYS A 178 -9.59 -11.37 -5.58
C LYS A 178 -9.81 -12.10 -6.89
N GLY A 179 -10.08 -13.40 -6.78
CA GLY A 179 -10.38 -14.27 -7.92
C GLY A 179 -9.18 -15.11 -8.36
N VAL A 180 -9.32 -15.80 -9.49
CA VAL A 180 -8.33 -16.77 -9.99
C VAL A 180 -7.13 -16.06 -10.60
N VAL A 181 -5.91 -16.40 -10.19
CA VAL A 181 -4.66 -15.90 -10.76
C VAL A 181 -3.57 -16.97 -10.74
N GLY A 182 -2.61 -16.90 -11.67
CA GLY A 182 -1.36 -17.66 -11.58
C GLY A 182 -0.37 -16.94 -10.65
N LEU A 183 0.02 -17.58 -9.56
CA LEU A 183 0.91 -17.01 -8.54
C LEU A 183 2.15 -17.90 -8.35
N PHE A 184 3.33 -17.28 -8.34
CA PHE A 184 4.61 -17.95 -8.07
C PHE A 184 4.64 -18.52 -6.66
N SER A 185 5.04 -19.79 -6.53
CA SER A 185 5.17 -20.46 -5.23
C SER A 185 6.58 -20.95 -4.99
N ASP A 186 7.10 -20.67 -3.80
CA ASP A 186 8.37 -21.21 -3.29
C ASP A 186 8.18 -22.49 -2.47
N ALA A 187 6.99 -23.11 -2.53
CA ALA A 187 6.75 -24.37 -1.86
C ALA A 187 5.87 -25.30 -2.68
N THR A 188 5.85 -26.57 -2.27
CA THR A 188 4.86 -27.52 -2.78
C THR A 188 3.57 -27.35 -1.98
N ILE A 189 2.49 -26.93 -2.65
CA ILE A 189 1.20 -26.65 -2.03
C ILE A 189 0.16 -27.64 -2.56
N ALA A 190 -0.44 -28.43 -1.67
CA ALA A 190 -1.52 -29.35 -2.05
C ALA A 190 -2.83 -28.59 -2.35
N ALA A 191 -3.66 -29.15 -3.24
CA ALA A 191 -4.95 -28.55 -3.59
C ALA A 191 -5.86 -28.41 -2.35
N GLY A 192 -6.55 -27.28 -2.23
CA GLY A 192 -7.44 -26.98 -1.10
C GLY A 192 -6.74 -26.45 0.16
N TYR A 193 -5.41 -26.36 0.17
CA TYR A 193 -4.68 -25.76 1.28
C TYR A 193 -4.69 -24.23 1.20
N THR A 194 -4.77 -23.58 2.36
CA THR A 194 -4.51 -22.15 2.50
C THR A 194 -3.01 -21.89 2.40
N PHE A 195 -2.63 -20.82 1.71
CA PHE A 195 -1.25 -20.36 1.58
C PHE A 195 -1.09 -18.93 2.12
N ILE A 196 0.16 -18.56 2.33
CA ILE A 196 0.59 -17.29 2.95
C ILE A 196 1.61 -16.59 2.05
N SER A 197 1.92 -15.33 2.37
CA SER A 197 3.11 -14.63 1.87
C SER A 197 4.38 -15.38 2.27
N ASP A 198 5.32 -15.51 1.34
CA ASP A 198 6.63 -16.06 1.62
C ASP A 198 7.55 -14.98 2.22
N GLY A 199 8.11 -15.28 3.38
CA GLY A 199 9.07 -14.41 4.06
C GLY A 199 10.53 -14.61 3.64
N SER A 200 10.81 -15.49 2.67
CA SER A 200 12.16 -15.92 2.30
C SER A 200 12.51 -15.77 0.82
N VAL A 201 11.56 -15.97 -0.10
CA VAL A 201 11.69 -15.68 -1.53
C VAL A 201 10.74 -14.57 -1.95
N SER A 202 11.28 -13.58 -2.66
CA SER A 202 10.51 -12.40 -3.00
C SER A 202 9.33 -12.72 -3.93
N GLY A 203 8.15 -12.26 -3.55
CA GLY A 203 6.87 -12.39 -4.26
C GLY A 203 6.33 -13.82 -4.36
N GLY A 204 6.91 -14.75 -3.62
CA GLY A 204 6.45 -16.13 -3.52
C GLY A 204 5.31 -16.32 -2.52
N ILE A 205 4.66 -17.47 -2.63
CA ILE A 205 3.78 -18.01 -1.59
C ILE A 205 4.30 -19.32 -1.04
N ASP A 206 4.03 -19.54 0.25
CA ASP A 206 4.42 -20.73 1.02
C ASP A 206 3.19 -21.37 1.70
N VAL A 207 3.36 -22.58 2.22
CA VAL A 207 2.40 -23.26 3.10
C VAL A 207 2.35 -22.59 4.48
N ILE A 208 1.20 -22.66 5.15
CA ILE A 208 1.08 -22.15 6.53
C ILE A 208 2.12 -22.86 7.41
N SER A 209 3.03 -22.09 7.99
CA SER A 209 3.88 -22.55 9.08
C SER A 209 3.15 -22.34 10.41
N ASN A 210 3.61 -22.95 11.50
CA ASN A 210 3.00 -22.80 12.83
C ASN A 210 3.19 -21.39 13.43
N ASP A 211 3.66 -20.42 12.65
CA ASP A 211 3.99 -19.08 13.09
C ASP A 211 2.79 -18.13 13.01
N ILE A 212 2.49 -17.47 14.13
CA ILE A 212 1.23 -16.72 14.39
C ILE A 212 1.21 -15.32 13.76
N GLN A 213 2.26 -14.94 13.03
CA GLN A 213 2.39 -13.60 12.42
C GLN A 213 2.14 -13.56 10.90
N GLN A 214 1.76 -14.69 10.29
CA GLN A 214 1.64 -14.80 8.83
C GLN A 214 0.26 -14.34 8.31
N VAL A 215 0.24 -13.51 7.26
CA VAL A 215 -1.00 -13.00 6.66
C VAL A 215 -1.57 -14.01 5.65
N LYS A 216 -2.84 -14.40 5.82
CA LYS A 216 -3.54 -15.29 4.88
C LYS A 216 -3.83 -14.56 3.57
N VAL A 217 -3.41 -15.15 2.44
CA VAL A 217 -3.51 -14.52 1.11
C VAL A 217 -4.62 -15.14 0.26
N GLY A 218 -4.88 -16.43 0.41
CA GLY A 218 -5.87 -17.14 -0.41
C GLY A 218 -5.91 -18.66 -0.21
N GLU A 219 -6.57 -19.34 -1.15
CA GLU A 219 -6.73 -20.80 -1.18
C GLU A 219 -6.23 -21.38 -2.51
N ALA A 220 -5.43 -22.44 -2.46
CA ALA A 220 -4.95 -23.13 -3.66
C ALA A 220 -6.10 -23.89 -4.34
N ILE A 221 -6.35 -23.62 -5.63
CA ILE A 221 -7.41 -24.30 -6.39
C ILE A 221 -6.87 -25.46 -7.24
N GLN A 222 -5.56 -25.57 -7.36
CA GLN A 222 -4.85 -26.72 -7.94
C GLN A 222 -3.61 -27.06 -7.12
N ALA A 223 -3.07 -28.26 -7.28
CA ALA A 223 -1.78 -28.60 -6.69
C ALA A 223 -0.67 -27.79 -7.36
N GLY A 224 0.27 -27.27 -6.56
CA GLY A 224 1.40 -26.48 -7.00
C GLY A 224 2.74 -27.14 -6.66
N ALA A 225 3.63 -27.21 -7.64
CA ALA A 225 5.04 -27.55 -7.46
C ALA A 225 5.89 -26.30 -7.19
N GLN A 226 6.91 -26.42 -6.35
CA GLN A 226 7.86 -25.34 -6.06
C GLN A 226 8.55 -24.80 -7.32
N ASN A 227 8.82 -23.49 -7.37
CA ASN A 227 9.46 -22.77 -8.48
C ASN A 227 8.61 -22.65 -9.75
N TYR A 228 7.28 -22.73 -9.64
CA TYR A 228 6.35 -22.52 -10.74
C TYR A 228 5.17 -21.65 -10.31
N ALA A 229 4.50 -21.02 -11.27
CA ALA A 229 3.27 -20.27 -11.03
C ALA A 229 2.04 -21.18 -11.19
N HIS A 230 1.15 -21.18 -10.19
CA HIS A 230 -0.04 -22.04 -10.15
C HIS A 230 -1.32 -21.25 -9.92
N GLN A 231 -2.45 -21.80 -10.36
CA GLN A 231 -3.74 -21.16 -10.13
C GLN A 231 -4.12 -21.19 -8.65
N VAL A 232 -4.45 -20.01 -8.13
CA VAL A 232 -4.92 -19.80 -6.75
C VAL A 232 -6.14 -18.88 -6.73
N TYR A 233 -6.91 -18.93 -5.64
CA TYR A 233 -8.00 -17.98 -5.37
C TYR A 233 -7.59 -16.98 -4.29
N LEU A 234 -7.44 -15.71 -4.66
CA LEU A 234 -7.04 -14.64 -3.73
C LEU A 234 -8.20 -14.13 -2.87
N ARG A 235 -7.88 -13.73 -1.63
CA ARG A 235 -8.80 -13.08 -0.67
C ARG A 235 -8.13 -11.91 0.08
N ILE A 236 -7.46 -11.03 -0.66
CA ILE A 236 -6.79 -9.85 -0.10
C ILE A 236 -7.78 -8.68 -0.09
N ASP A 237 -8.12 -8.14 1.09
CA ASP A 237 -8.86 -6.87 1.24
C ASP A 237 -8.44 -6.08 2.48
#